data_AF-A0AAP5QQF2-F1
#
_entry.id   AF-A0AAP5QQF2-F1
#
_cell.length_a   1.000
_cell.length_b   1.000
_cell.length_c   1.000
_cell.angle_alpha   90.00
_cell.angle_beta   90.00
_cell.angle_gamma   90.00
#
_symmetry.space_group_name_H-M   'P 1'
#
loop_
_entity.id
_entity.type
_entity.pdbx_description
1 polymer ?
#
loop_
_entity_poly.entity_id
_entity_poly.type
_entity_poly.pdbx_seq_one_letter_code
_entity_poly.pdbx_strand_id
1 'polypeptide(L)' 'MRKIYNHMNVDQKKTAIKLFKEDLEELKKEQKQEGEKGYPRVVRDAIEETIQRYIQDIEYLTNDLKQNEQA' A
#
# COMPACT_ATOMS: atom_id res chain seq x y z
N MET A 1 4.34 -1.20 -11.40
CA MET A 1 3.97 0.10 -10.78
C MET A 1 2.82 0.75 -11.51
N ARG A 2 1.92 1.43 -10.77
CA ARG A 2 0.72 2.04 -11.35
C ARG A 2 1.08 3.31 -12.13
N LYS A 3 0.59 3.42 -13.37
CA LYS A 3 0.87 4.57 -14.25
C LYS A 3 0.35 5.90 -13.68
N ILE A 4 -0.69 5.86 -12.85
CA ILE A 4 -1.32 7.05 -12.27
C ILE A 4 -0.34 7.89 -11.42
N TYR A 5 0.66 7.26 -10.79
CA TYR A 5 1.63 7.96 -9.95
C TYR A 5 2.49 8.97 -10.72
N ASN A 6 2.67 8.76 -12.03
CA ASN A 6 3.44 9.68 -12.88
C ASN A 6 2.71 11.00 -13.12
N HIS A 7 1.42 11.06 -12.82
CA HIS A 7 0.59 12.26 -12.98
C HIS A 7 0.24 12.92 -11.65
N MET A 8 0.74 12.39 -10.52
CA MET A 8 0.55 12.98 -9.21
C MET A 8 1.64 14.01 -8.92
N ASN A 9 1.24 15.15 -8.33
CA ASN A 9 2.18 16.09 -7.74
C ASN A 9 2.74 15.58 -6.40
N VAL A 10 3.73 16.29 -5.85
CA VAL A 10 4.42 15.90 -4.60
C VAL A 10 3.44 15.71 -3.44
N ASP A 11 2.51 16.63 -3.23
CA ASP A 11 1.55 16.55 -2.12
C ASP A 11 0.59 15.37 -2.29
N GLN A 12 0.09 15.14 -3.51
CA GLN A 12 -0.74 14.00 -3.84
C GLN A 12 -0.01 12.67 -3.60
N LYS A 13 1.29 12.58 -3.93
CA LYS A 13 2.11 11.40 -3.63
C LYS A 13 2.27 11.20 -2.13
N LYS A 14 2.52 12.26 -1.36
CA LYS A 14 2.60 12.20 0.12
C LYS A 14 1.27 11.75 0.73
N THR A 15 0.15 12.27 0.25
CA THR A 15 -1.20 11.85 0.67
C THR A 15 -1.45 10.38 0.34
N ALA A 16 -1.09 9.93 -0.87
CA ALA A 16 -1.24 8.53 -1.26
C ALA A 16 -0.43 7.59 -0.35
N ILE A 17 0.83 7.93 -0.03
CA ILE A 17 1.64 7.15 0.91
C ILE A 17 0.96 7.07 2.29
N LYS A 18 0.41 8.19 2.79
CA LYS A 18 -0.29 8.21 4.08
C LYS A 18 -1.50 7.26 4.06
N LEU A 19 -2.34 7.34 3.02
CA LEU A 19 -3.52 6.49 2.89
C LEU A 19 -3.14 5.00 2.77
N PHE A 20 -2.12 4.66 1.99
CA PHE A 20 -1.64 3.27 1.92
C PHE A 20 -1.16 2.74 3.28
N LYS A 21 -0.56 3.58 4.13
CA LYS A 21 -0.15 3.19 5.48
C LYS A 21 -1.35 2.94 6.39
N GLU A 22 -2.38 3.78 6.31
CA GLU A 22 -3.63 3.61 7.05
C GLU A 22 -4.31 2.30 6.65
N ASP A 23 -4.49 2.05 5.34
CA ASP A 23 -5.06 0.79 4.85
C ASP A 23 -4.20 -0.43 5.24
N LEU A 24 -2.87 -0.32 5.23
CA LEU A 24 -1.98 -1.41 5.64
C LEU A 24 -2.18 -1.81 7.10
N GLU A 25 -2.41 -0.85 7.99
CA GLU A 25 -2.68 -1.15 9.40
C GLU A 25 -4.02 -1.87 9.55
N GLU A 26 -5.04 -1.46 8.80
CA GLU A 26 -6.35 -2.14 8.77
C GLU A 26 -6.22 -3.57 8.22
N LEU A 27 -5.54 -3.76 7.09
CA LEU A 27 -5.34 -5.06 6.46
C LEU A 27 -4.51 -6.00 7.34
N LYS A 28 -3.48 -5.52 8.03
CA LYS A 28 -2.70 -6.34 8.98
C LYS A 28 -3.53 -6.75 10.19
N LYS A 29 -4.42 -5.88 10.67
CA LYS A 29 -5.37 -6.23 11.74
C LYS A 29 -6.34 -7.30 11.25
N GLU A 30 -6.86 -7.15 10.04
CA GLU A 30 -7.75 -8.10 9.39
C GLU A 30 -7.08 -9.48 9.21
N GLN A 31 -5.83 -9.49 8.72
CA GLN A 31 -5.03 -10.71 8.58
C GLN A 31 -4.82 -11.43 9.93
N LYS A 32 -4.60 -10.70 11.02
CA LYS A 32 -4.47 -11.31 12.36
C LYS A 32 -5.76 -11.97 12.85
N GLN A 33 -6.92 -11.49 12.38
CA GLN A 33 -8.25 -11.99 12.76
C GLN A 33 -8.79 -13.05 11.78
N GLU A 34 -8.06 -13.38 10.71
CA GLU A 34 -8.56 -14.26 9.64
C GLU A 34 -8.95 -15.66 10.13
N GLY A 35 -8.24 -16.19 11.13
CA GLY A 35 -8.51 -17.49 11.74
C GLY A 35 -9.77 -17.48 12.60
N GLU A 36 -10.04 -16.38 13.30
CA GLU A 36 -11.26 -16.18 14.08
C GLU A 36 -12.48 -15.95 13.19
N LYS A 37 -12.30 -15.24 12.07
CA LYS A 37 -13.35 -14.96 11.08
C LYS A 37 -13.64 -16.12 10.12
N GLY A 38 -12.80 -17.16 10.13
CA GLY A 38 -12.98 -18.34 9.30
C GLY A 38 -12.84 -18.07 7.80
N TYR A 39 -11.93 -17.17 7.41
CA TYR A 39 -11.79 -16.78 6.01
C TYR A 39 -11.31 -17.93 5.12
N PRO A 40 -11.98 -18.16 3.96
CA PRO A 40 -11.49 -19.08 2.95
C PRO A 40 -10.07 -18.69 2.51
N ARG A 41 -9.26 -19.68 2.11
CA ARG A 41 -7.88 -19.47 1.65
C ARG A 41 -7.76 -18.35 0.61
N VAL A 42 -8.65 -18.33 -0.38
CA VAL A 42 -8.72 -17.28 -1.41
C VAL A 42 -8.79 -15.86 -0.84
N VAL A 43 -9.52 -15.66 0.28
CA VAL A 43 -9.64 -14.35 0.92
C VAL A 43 -8.34 -13.99 1.64
N ARG A 44 -7.73 -14.95 2.33
CA ARG A 44 -6.44 -14.76 3.02
C ARG A 44 -5.31 -14.42 2.05
N ASP A 45 -5.23 -15.17 0.95
CA ASP A 45 -4.26 -14.94 -0.13
C ASP A 45 -4.47 -13.54 -0.73
N ALA A 46 -5.73 -13.10 -0.94
CA ALA A 46 -6.03 -11.76 -1.44
C ALA A 46 -5.62 -10.64 -0.47
N ILE A 47 -5.79 -10.83 0.85
CA ILE A 47 -5.33 -9.89 1.88
C ILE A 47 -3.81 -9.78 1.84
N GLU A 48 -3.11 -10.92 1.82
CA GLU A 48 -1.65 -10.97 1.76
C GLU A 48 -1.10 -10.31 0.50
N GLU A 49 -1.65 -10.62 -0.68
CA GLU A 49 -1.26 -9.99 -1.95
C GLU A 49 -1.48 -8.47 -1.93
N THR A 50 -2.58 -8.01 -1.33
CA THR A 50 -2.88 -6.58 -1.23
C THR A 50 -1.89 -5.87 -0.33
N ILE A 51 -1.53 -6.47 0.81
CA ILE A 51 -0.48 -5.96 1.71
C ILE A 51 0.84 -5.80 0.96
N GLN A 52 1.29 -6.84 0.25
CA GLN A 52 2.54 -6.81 -0.52
C GLN A 52 2.52 -5.72 -1.60
N ARG A 53 1.38 -5.56 -2.29
CA ARG A 53 1.21 -4.53 -3.31
C ARG A 53 1.30 -3.12 -2.72
N TYR A 54 0.69 -2.88 -1.56
CA TYR A 54 0.74 -1.57 -0.91
C TYR A 54 2.15 -1.22 -0.40
N ILE A 55 2.91 -2.22 0.08
CA ILE A 55 4.32 -2.03 0.43
C ILE A 55 5.13 -1.57 -0.80
N GLN A 56 4.97 -2.25 -1.94
CA GLN A 56 5.63 -1.87 -3.20
C GLN A 56 5.20 -0.49 -3.69
N ASP A 57 3.90 -0.16 -3.58
CA ASP A 57 3.36 1.15 -3.93
C ASP A 57 3.99 2.27 -3.08
N ILE A 58 4.13 2.06 -1.77
CA ILE A 58 4.80 3.00 -0.84
C ILE A 58 6.29 3.15 -1.17
N GLU A 59 7.01 2.04 -1.38
CA GLU A 59 8.44 2.08 -1.69
C GLU A 59 8.73 2.88 -2.96
N TYR A 60 7.95 2.63 -4.01
CA TYR A 60 8.07 3.39 -5.26
C TYR A 60 7.82 4.88 -5.06
N LEU A 61 6.69 5.25 -4.44
CA LEU A 61 6.34 6.65 -4.23
C LEU A 61 7.37 7.36 -3.34
N THR A 62 7.92 6.67 -2.35
CA THR A 62 8.98 7.19 -1.49
C THR A 62 10.27 7.44 -2.28
N ASN A 63 10.65 6.51 -3.17
CA ASN A 63 11.85 6.67 -4.00
C ASN A 63 11.68 7.77 -5.05
N ASP A 64 10.51 7.85 -5.68
CA ASP A 64 10.17 8.91 -6.63
C ASP A 64 10.20 10.30 -5.97
N LEU A 65 9.70 10.44 -4.74
CA LEU A 65 9.81 11.68 -3.97
C LEU A 65 11.27 12.06 -3.69
N LYS A 66 12.11 11.10 -3.29
CA LYS A 66 13.54 11.34 -3.04
C LYS A 66 14.29 11.80 -4.28
N GLN A 67 13.97 11.23 -5.45
CA GLN A 67 14.57 11.63 -6.71
C GLN A 67 14.17 13.06 -7.10
N ASN A 68 12.91 13.44 -6.85
CA ASN A 68 12.42 14.79 -7.10
C ASN A 68 12.96 15.85 -6.11
N GLU A 69 13.37 15.46 -4.91
CA GLU A 69 14.03 16.38 -3.95
C GLU A 69 15.51 16.64 -4.27
N GLN A 70 16.13 15.82 -5.12
CA GLN A 70 17.54 15.93 -5.53
C GLN A 70 17.72 16.62 -6.89
N ALA A 71 16.62 16.94 -7.59
CA ALA A 71 16.59 17.59 -8.90
C ALA A 71 16.26 19.09 -8.76
#